data_AF-A0A1Q8SPG2-F1
#
_entry.id   AF-A0A1Q8SPG2-F1
#
_cell.length_a   1.000
_cell.length_b   1.000
_cell.length_c   1.000
_cell.angle_alpha   90.00
_cell.angle_beta   90.00
_cell.angle_gamma   90.00
#
_symmetry.space_group_name_H-M   'P 1'
#
loop_
_entity.id
_entity.type
_entity.pdbx_description
1 polymer ?
#
loop_
_entity_poly.entity_id
_entity_poly.type
_entity_poly.pdbx_seq_one_letter_code
_entity_poly.pdbx_strand_id
1 'polypeptide(L)' 'MTHHRPICIDIDVTTDERLLEAVRQQHGLATIDQASEFLARRRVRNSTRKVGGPRALYPVR' A
#
# COMPACT_ATOMS: atom_id res chain seq x y z
N MET A 1 5.11 9.08 -26.27
CA MET A 1 4.97 7.66 -25.91
C MET A 1 5.06 7.55 -24.40
N THR A 2 3.93 7.36 -23.72
CA THR A 2 3.84 7.44 -22.25
C THR A 2 4.20 6.09 -21.67
N HIS A 3 5.37 5.98 -21.03
CA HIS A 3 5.78 4.74 -20.35
C HIS A 3 4.93 4.54 -19.10
N HIS A 4 3.87 3.74 -19.20
CA HIS A 4 3.20 3.17 -18.04
C HIS A 4 4.15 2.17 -17.38
N ARG A 5 4.92 2.64 -16.39
CA ARG A 5 5.67 1.72 -15.53
C ARG A 5 4.65 0.96 -14.67
N PRO A 6 4.61 -0.37 -14.74
CA PRO A 6 3.80 -1.13 -13.79
C PRO A 6 4.31 -0.84 -12.38
N ILE A 7 3.39 -0.54 -11.47
CA ILE A 7 3.70 -0.42 -10.05
C ILE A 7 3.96 -1.86 -9.58
N CYS A 8 5.23 -2.26 -9.51
CA CYS A 8 5.61 -3.49 -8.83
C CYS A 8 5.43 -3.21 -7.34
N ILE A 9 4.34 -3.71 -6.75
CA ILE A 9 4.21 -3.78 -5.30
C ILE A 9 4.89 -5.07 -4.92
N ASP A 10 6.19 -5.00 -4.64
CA ASP A 10 6.88 -6.06 -3.91
C ASP A 10 6.25 -6.08 -2.51
N ILE A 11 5.23 -6.94 -2.38
CA ILE A 11 4.65 -7.30 -1.10
C ILE A 11 5.78 -8.07 -0.45
N ASP A 12 6.47 -7.44 0.50
CA ASP A 12 7.35 -8.13 1.41
C ASP A 12 6.45 -9.06 2.25
N VAL A 13 6.17 -10.24 1.69
CA VAL A 13 5.34 -11.30 2.28
C VAL A 13 6.01 -11.82 3.57
N THR A 14 7.27 -11.46 3.81
CA THR A 14 7.96 -11.50 5.09
C THR A 14 7.45 -10.46 6.09
N THR A 15 6.16 -10.12 6.05
CA THR A 15 5.53 -9.32 7.10
C THR A 15 5.58 -10.14 8.37
N ASP A 16 6.43 -9.72 9.31
CA ASP A 16 6.59 -10.29 10.65
C ASP A 16 5.24 -10.79 11.19
N GLU A 17 5.11 -12.09 11.46
CA GLU A 17 3.84 -12.72 11.85
C GLU A 17 3.19 -11.98 13.03
N ARG A 18 4.02 -11.37 13.90
CA ARG A 18 3.59 -10.52 15.01
C ARG A 18 2.82 -9.28 14.56
N LEU A 19 3.22 -8.67 13.45
CA LEU A 19 2.53 -7.52 12.88
C LEU A 19 1.17 -7.93 12.30
N LEU A 20 1.10 -9.07 11.60
CA LEU A 20 -0.17 -9.57 11.06
C LEU A 20 -1.14 -9.93 12.19
N GLU A 21 -0.64 -10.58 13.24
CA GLU A 21 -1.44 -10.93 14.41
C GLU A 21 -1.93 -9.68 15.17
N ALA A 22 -1.08 -8.66 15.33
CA ALA A 22 -1.49 -7.39 15.91
C ALA A 22 -2.59 -6.70 15.09
N VAL A 23 -2.46 -6.69 13.76
CA VAL A 23 -3.47 -6.13 12.85
C VAL A 23 -4.77 -6.91 12.90
N ARG A 24 -4.68 -8.25 12.96
CA ARG A 24 -5.84 -9.15 13.11
C ARG A 24 -6.64 -8.80 14.35
N GLN A 25 -5.98 -8.69 15.51
CA GLN A 25 -6.62 -8.35 16.77
C GLN A 25 -7.17 -6.92 16.78
N GLN A 26 -6.39 -5.94 16.30
CA GLN A 26 -6.79 -4.53 16.29
C GLN A 26 -8.06 -4.27 15.46
N HIS A 27 -8.21 -4.99 14.34
CA HIS A 27 -9.32 -4.81 13.42
C HIS A 27 -10.40 -5.89 13.52
N GLY A 28 -10.27 -6.82 14.47
CA GLY A 28 -11.24 -7.92 14.68
C GLY A 28 -11.35 -8.86 13.48
N LEU A 29 -10.24 -9.13 12.79
CA LEU A 29 -10.22 -10.00 11.61
C LEU A 29 -10.18 -11.47 12.04
N ALA A 30 -10.79 -12.34 11.23
CA ALA A 30 -10.88 -13.76 11.56
C ALA A 30 -9.55 -14.48 11.31
N THR A 31 -8.85 -14.12 10.23
CA THR A 31 -7.64 -14.82 9.76
C THR A 31 -6.46 -13.89 9.53
N ILE A 32 -5.26 -14.47 9.51
CA ILE A 32 -4.01 -13.78 9.13
C ILE A 32 -4.07 -13.31 7.66
N ASP A 33 -4.67 -14.11 6.76
CA ASP A 33 -4.87 -13.73 5.36
C ASP A 33 -5.70 -12.45 5.21
N GLN A 34 -6.72 -12.27 6.05
CA GLN A 34 -7.48 -11.03 6.06
C GLN A 34 -6.63 -9.84 6.54
N ALA A 35 -5.72 -10.06 7.48
CA ALA A 35 -4.79 -9.03 7.95
C ALA A 35 -3.77 -8.65 6.86
N SER A 36 -3.25 -9.62 6.10
CA SER A 36 -2.32 -9.35 4.99
C SER A 36 -3.02 -8.57 3.88
N GLU A 37 -4.25 -8.95 3.52
CA GLU A 37 -5.06 -8.23 2.55
C GLU A 37 -5.37 -6.79 3.01
N PHE A 38 -5.72 -6.62 4.28
CA PHE A 38 -5.97 -5.30 4.87
C PHE A 38 -4.75 -4.38 4.74
N LEU A 39 -3.56 -4.89 5.08
CA LEU A 39 -2.31 -4.13 4.95
C LEU A 39 -2.00 -3.79 3.49
N ALA A 40 -2.19 -4.73 2.57
CA ALA A 40 -1.99 -4.49 1.13
C ALA A 40 -2.91 -3.36 0.63
N ARG A 41 -4.22 -3.43 0.92
CA ARG A 41 -5.19 -2.38 0.55
C ARG A 41 -4.85 -1.02 1.17
N ARG A 42 -4.41 -1.01 2.43
CA ARG A 42 -3.98 0.22 3.13
C ARG A 42 -2.75 0.84 2.47
N ARG A 43 -1.76 0.02 2.08
CA ARG A 43 -0.54 0.49 1.41
C ARG A 43 -0.85 1.10 0.05
N VAL A 44 -1.71 0.45 -0.75
CA VAL A 44 -2.19 1.00 -2.04
C VAL A 44 -2.83 2.37 -1.82
N ARG A 45 -3.78 2.50 -0.88
CA ARG A 45 -4.43 3.79 -0.57
C ARG A 45 -3.43 4.88 -0.18
N ASN A 46 -2.44 4.53 0.65
CA ASN A 46 -1.40 5.47 1.07
C ASN A 46 -0.45 5.83 -0.08
N SER A 47 -0.12 4.89 -0.96
CA SER A 47 0.72 5.14 -2.13
C SER A 47 0.04 6.14 -3.08
N THR A 48 -1.27 5.99 -3.32
CA THR A 48 -2.05 6.92 -4.14
C THR A 48 -2.04 8.33 -3.55
N ARG A 49 -2.13 8.47 -2.22
CA ARG A 49 -2.05 9.77 -1.54
C ARG A 49 -0.67 10.42 -1.71
N LYS A 50 0.42 9.64 -1.71
CA LYS A 50 1.78 10.16 -1.90
C LYS A 50 2.05 10.63 -3.33
N VAL A 51 1.43 10.01 -4.34
CA VAL A 51 1.56 10.43 -5.75
C VAL A 51 0.90 11.80 -6.02
N GLY A 52 -0.04 12.22 -5.17
CA GLY A 52 -0.76 13.49 -5.27
C GLY A 52 -0.17 14.67 -4.47
N GLY A 53 1.05 14.55 -3.90
CA GLY A 53 1.74 15.71 -3.29
C GLY A 53 1.88 16.87 -4.29
N PRO A 54 2.12 18.12 -3.83
CA PRO A 54 2.09 19.29 -4.71
C PRO A 54 3.09 19.10 -5.85
N ARG A 55 2.58 18.72 -7.02
CA ARG A 55 3.35 18.73 -8.26
C ARG A 55 3.55 20.21 -8.54
N ALA A 56 4.80 20.66 -8.50
CA ALA A 56 5.13 21.98 -9.04
C ALA A 56 4.71 21.95 -10.52
N LEU A 57 3.57 22.56 -10.81
CA LEU A 57 3.07 22.74 -12.18
C LEU A 57 3.93 23.83 -12.80
N TYR A 58 5.02 23.42 -13.46
CA TYR A 58 5.81 24.36 -14.24
C TYR A 58 5.08 24.66 -15.54
N PRO A 59 4.92 25.93 -15.93
CA PRO A 59 4.34 26.28 -17.21
C PRO A 59 5.22 25.72 -18.33
N VAL A 60 4.58 24.99 -19.26
CA VAL A 60 5.22 24.53 -20.49
C VAL A 60 5.27 25.73 -21.45
N ARG A 61 6.46 26.05 -21.96
CA ARG A 61 6.67 27.06 -23.01
C ARG A 61 6.56 26.43 -24.39
#